data_AF-A0A925LHU3-F1
#
_entry.id   AF-A0A925LHU3-F1
#
_cell.length_a   1.000
_cell.length_b   1.000
_cell.length_c   1.000
_cell.angle_alpha   90.00
_cell.angle_beta   90.00
_cell.angle_gamma   90.00
#
_symmetry.space_group_name_H-M   'P 1'
#
loop_
_entity.id
_entity.type
_entity.pdbx_description
1 polymer ?
#
loop_
_entity_poly.entity_id
_entity_poly.type
_entity_poly.pdbx_seq_one_letter_code
_entity_poly.pdbx_strand_id
1 'polypeptide(L)'
;MEMHLIENLKFYLENEKKSRIPLDALVKVVPGDTKEADFAQAILKLEKEGILIRVKSAGENHKAISLANMYTLKKQELKSENHRQLLKKQLEMDARISLESYFHLAMSVFEKDLIYIEKVNKYFKSNNLPKEQLTLPKLSVILVHDEKWLGEKGG
;
A
#
# COMPACT_ATOMS: atom_id res chain seq x y z
N MET A 1 7.83 10.05 5.15
CA MET A 1 6.78 10.69 5.97
C MET A 1 5.45 10.67 5.21
N GLU A 2 5.31 11.40 4.10
CA GLU A 2 4.07 11.41 3.27
C GLU A 2 3.56 10.03 2.82
N MET A 3 4.46 9.07 2.56
CA MET A 3 4.11 7.74 2.03
C MET A 3 3.07 7.03 2.92
N HIS A 4 3.37 6.92 4.22
CA HIS A 4 2.50 6.30 5.23
C HIS A 4 1.19 7.05 5.47
N LEU A 5 1.14 8.35 5.16
CA LEU A 5 -0.08 9.15 5.29
C LEU A 5 -1.14 8.71 4.28
N ILE A 6 -0.72 8.48 3.02
CA ILE A 6 -1.62 8.01 1.95
C ILE A 6 -1.96 6.53 2.14
N GLU A 7 -1.00 5.71 2.59
CA GLU A 7 -1.23 4.28 2.90
C GLU A 7 -2.29 4.12 3.99
N ASN A 8 -2.18 4.85 5.12
CA ASN A 8 -3.20 4.86 6.19
C ASN A 8 -4.59 5.30 5.69
N LEU A 9 -4.65 6.34 4.86
CA LEU A 9 -5.90 6.81 4.26
C LEU A 9 -6.52 5.77 3.30
N LYS A 10 -5.71 5.12 2.45
CA LYS A 10 -6.18 4.05 1.55
C LYS A 10 -6.66 2.83 2.34
N PHE A 11 -5.93 2.39 3.36
CA PHE A 11 -6.34 1.30 4.24
C PHE A 11 -7.68 1.57 4.95
N TYR A 12 -7.91 2.79 5.45
CA TYR A 12 -9.21 3.18 5.99
C TYR A 12 -10.32 3.10 4.93
N LEU A 13 -10.10 3.65 3.74
CA LEU A 13 -11.09 3.67 2.65
C LEU A 13 -11.39 2.26 2.08
N GLU A 14 -10.43 1.34 2.07
CA GLU A 14 -10.66 -0.06 1.72
C GLU A 14 -11.68 -0.72 2.68
N ASN A 15 -11.57 -0.43 3.97
CA ASN A 15 -12.38 -1.05 5.03
C ASN A 15 -13.72 -0.35 5.31
N GLU A 16 -13.82 0.96 5.06
CA GLU A 16 -15.04 1.75 5.33
C GLU A 16 -16.24 1.26 4.49
N LYS A 17 -17.39 1.05 5.13
CA LYS A 17 -18.60 0.48 4.50
C LYS A 17 -19.43 1.53 3.75
N LYS A 18 -19.27 2.82 4.08
CA LYS A 18 -19.99 3.94 3.49
C LYS A 18 -19.31 4.40 2.19
N SER A 19 -20.12 4.78 1.21
CA SER A 19 -19.66 5.46 -0.01
C SER A 19 -19.52 6.97 0.17
N ARG A 20 -20.05 7.55 1.26
CA ARG A 20 -19.90 8.98 1.61
C ARG A 20 -19.03 9.13 2.85
N ILE A 21 -17.95 9.90 2.72
CA ILE A 21 -16.90 10.07 3.73
C ILE A 21 -16.82 11.56 4.11
N PRO A 22 -17.15 11.96 5.35
CA PRO A 22 -16.96 13.34 5.79
C PRO A 22 -15.47 13.63 6.03
N LEU A 23 -15.04 14.88 5.82
CA LEU A 23 -13.65 15.29 6.02
C LEU A 23 -13.13 14.97 7.44
N ASP A 24 -13.98 15.17 8.45
CA ASP A 24 -13.68 14.85 9.85
C ASP A 24 -13.36 13.38 10.12
N ALA A 25 -13.80 12.45 9.27
CA ALA A 25 -13.41 11.04 9.38
C ALA A 25 -12.00 10.81 8.82
N LEU A 26 -11.65 11.49 7.73
CA LEU A 26 -10.30 11.45 7.14
C LEU A 26 -9.26 12.08 8.08
N VAL A 27 -9.62 13.15 8.80
CA VAL A 27 -8.76 13.76 9.83
C VAL A 27 -8.55 12.84 11.04
N LYS A 28 -9.51 11.97 11.38
CA LYS A 28 -9.43 11.07 12.56
C LYS A 28 -8.60 9.80 12.35
N VAL A 29 -8.22 9.49 11.12
CA VAL A 29 -7.42 8.29 10.78
C VAL A 29 -5.95 8.60 10.48
N VAL A 30 -5.54 9.87 10.56
CA VAL A 30 -4.15 10.29 10.38
C VAL A 30 -3.51 10.66 11.73
N PRO A 31 -2.18 10.48 11.89
CA PRO A 31 -1.49 10.86 13.12
C PRO A 31 -1.68 12.34 13.50
N GLY A 32 -1.81 12.65 14.80
CA GLY A 32 -2.09 14.00 15.29
C GLY A 32 -0.97 15.03 15.08
N ASP A 33 0.24 14.56 14.73
CA ASP A 33 1.41 15.34 14.31
C ASP A 33 1.47 15.58 12.78
N THR A 34 0.52 15.06 12.02
CA THR A 34 0.41 15.30 10.57
C THR A 34 0.21 16.78 10.28
N LYS A 35 1.10 17.37 9.48
CA LYS A 35 0.96 18.77 9.04
C LYS A 35 -0.26 18.92 8.13
N GLU A 36 -0.98 20.03 8.28
CA GLU A 36 -2.17 20.33 7.48
C GLU A 36 -1.89 20.33 5.96
N ALA A 37 -0.74 20.85 5.53
CA ALA A 37 -0.34 20.87 4.13
C ALA A 37 -0.12 19.45 3.56
N ASP A 38 0.56 18.59 4.31
CA ASP A 38 0.85 17.20 3.94
C ASP A 38 -0.46 16.39 3.84
N PHE A 39 -1.38 16.59 4.80
CA PHE A 39 -2.73 16.02 4.76
C PHE A 39 -3.54 16.51 3.55
N ALA A 40 -3.56 17.81 3.30
CA ALA A 40 -4.31 18.37 2.18
C ALA A 40 -3.77 17.89 0.82
N GLN A 41 -2.45 17.77 0.66
CA GLN A 41 -1.84 17.17 -0.53
C GLN A 41 -2.18 15.68 -0.68
N ALA A 42 -2.22 14.91 0.41
CA ALA A 42 -2.66 13.52 0.39
C ALA A 42 -4.12 13.38 -0.10
N ILE A 43 -5.04 14.24 0.38
CA ILE A 43 -6.43 14.25 -0.09
C ILE A 43 -6.53 14.68 -1.56
N LEU A 44 -5.85 15.76 -1.98
CA LEU A 44 -5.84 16.21 -3.38
C LEU A 44 -5.28 15.14 -4.34
N LYS A 45 -4.33 14.32 -3.89
CA LYS A 45 -3.83 13.18 -4.67
C LYS A 45 -4.89 12.07 -4.80
N LEU A 46 -5.62 11.74 -3.74
CA LEU A 46 -6.74 10.80 -3.80
C LEU A 46 -7.91 11.32 -4.64
N GLU A 47 -8.10 12.65 -4.73
CA GLU A 47 -9.03 13.26 -5.69
C GLU A 47 -8.54 13.11 -7.14
N LYS A 48 -7.26 13.39 -7.40
CA LYS A 48 -6.64 13.25 -8.73
C LYS A 48 -6.61 11.80 -9.23
N GLU A 49 -6.49 10.83 -8.31
CA GLU A 49 -6.61 9.40 -8.57
C GLU A 49 -8.08 8.93 -8.74
N GLY A 50 -9.08 9.82 -8.63
CA GLY A 50 -10.51 9.49 -8.78
C GLY A 50 -11.12 8.70 -7.62
N ILE A 51 -10.30 8.31 -6.64
CA ILE A 51 -10.67 7.52 -5.45
C ILE A 51 -11.65 8.31 -4.57
N LEU A 52 -11.46 9.63 -4.44
CA LEU A 52 -12.35 10.53 -3.72
C LEU A 52 -12.93 11.60 -4.66
N ILE A 53 -14.26 11.78 -4.67
CA ILE A 53 -14.93 12.81 -5.47
C ILE A 53 -15.63 13.82 -4.56
N ARG A 54 -15.30 15.11 -4.69
CA ARG A 54 -15.91 16.22 -3.91
C ARG A 54 -17.44 16.22 -4.04
N VAL A 55 -18.15 16.24 -2.91
CA VAL A 55 -19.62 16.43 -2.90
C VAL A 55 -19.93 17.93 -2.83
N LYS A 56 -20.11 18.56 -4.00
CA LYS A 56 -20.30 20.02 -4.16
C LYS A 56 -21.33 20.63 -3.19
N SER A 57 -22.41 19.92 -2.90
CA SER A 57 -23.49 20.40 -2.01
C SER A 57 -23.14 20.42 -0.51
N ALA A 58 -21.97 19.93 -0.11
CA ALA A 58 -21.49 19.98 1.28
C ALA A 58 -20.57 21.19 1.55
N GLY A 59 -20.24 21.98 0.52
CA GLY A 59 -19.24 23.03 0.61
C GLY A 59 -17.82 22.48 0.83
N GLU A 60 -16.91 23.41 1.11
CA GLU A 60 -15.49 23.13 1.32
C GLU A 60 -15.03 23.72 2.65
N ASN A 61 -13.85 23.33 3.13
CA ASN A 61 -13.21 24.01 4.24
C ASN A 61 -12.54 25.31 3.73
N HIS A 62 -12.80 26.44 4.38
CA HIS A 62 -12.28 27.74 3.96
C HIS A 62 -10.81 27.94 4.38
N LYS A 63 -9.95 26.97 4.05
CA LYS A 63 -8.52 26.93 4.35
C LYS A 63 -7.66 27.28 3.14
N ALA A 64 -6.36 27.50 3.36
CA ALA A 64 -5.40 27.86 2.31
C ALA A 64 -5.28 26.80 1.20
N ILE A 65 -5.51 25.53 1.53
CA ILE A 65 -5.72 24.45 0.55
C ILE A 65 -7.14 23.94 0.75
N SER A 66 -8.05 24.28 -0.16
CA SER A 66 -9.48 23.97 -0.04
C SER A 66 -9.78 22.49 -0.31
N LEU A 67 -10.46 21.85 0.63
CA LEU A 67 -10.92 20.46 0.60
C LEU A 67 -12.45 20.42 0.79
N ALA A 68 -13.16 19.53 0.09
CA ALA A 68 -14.60 19.35 0.33
C ALA A 68 -14.89 18.82 1.74
N ASN A 69 -15.99 19.27 2.36
CA ASN A 69 -16.42 18.77 3.68
C ASN A 69 -16.95 17.33 3.62
N MET A 70 -17.28 16.82 2.43
CA MET A 70 -17.77 15.47 2.18
C MET A 70 -17.25 14.97 0.82
N TYR A 71 -16.82 13.71 0.78
CA TYR A 71 -16.38 13.00 -0.42
C TYR A 71 -17.27 11.80 -0.73
N THR A 72 -17.30 11.42 -2.01
CA THR A 72 -17.80 10.11 -2.46
C THR A 72 -16.62 9.21 -2.79
N LEU A 73 -16.53 8.06 -2.12
CA LEU A 73 -15.49 7.05 -2.33
C LEU A 73 -15.81 6.17 -3.55
N LYS A 74 -14.84 6.04 -4.46
CA LYS A 74 -14.86 5.10 -5.58
C LYS A 74 -13.96 3.89 -5.32
N LYS A 75 -14.53 2.85 -4.68
CA LYS A 75 -13.80 1.60 -4.39
C LYS A 75 -13.28 0.83 -5.62
N GLN A 76 -13.81 1.10 -6.82
CA GLN A 76 -13.31 0.51 -8.06
C GLN A 76 -11.96 1.13 -8.46
N GLU A 77 -11.83 2.46 -8.44
CA GLU A 77 -10.55 3.13 -8.72
C GLU A 77 -9.48 2.74 -7.69
N LEU A 78 -9.85 2.65 -6.41
CA LEU A 78 -8.94 2.23 -5.33
C LEU A 78 -8.35 0.84 -5.60
N LYS A 79 -9.16 -0.14 -6.02
CA LYS A 79 -8.69 -1.48 -6.41
C LYS A 79 -7.85 -1.45 -7.69
N SER A 80 -8.28 -0.68 -8.69
CA SER A 80 -7.56 -0.56 -9.97
C SER A 80 -6.17 0.04 -9.78
N GLU A 81 -6.03 1.02 -8.89
CA GLU A 81 -4.75 1.63 -8.53
C GLU A 81 -3.83 0.64 -7.80
N ASN A 82 -4.35 -0.14 -6.84
CA ASN A 82 -3.57 -1.19 -6.16
C ASN A 82 -3.08 -2.26 -7.16
N HIS A 83 -3.97 -2.72 -8.06
CA HIS A 83 -3.61 -3.66 -9.13
C HIS A 83 -2.57 -3.07 -10.09
N ARG A 84 -2.66 -1.78 -10.42
CA ARG A 84 -1.66 -1.07 -11.25
C ARG A 84 -0.29 -1.01 -10.56
N GLN A 85 -0.25 -0.83 -9.24
CA GLN A 85 1.00 -0.86 -8.46
C GLN A 85 1.59 -2.27 -8.38
N LEU A 86 0.78 -3.30 -8.15
CA LEU A 86 1.22 -4.71 -8.18
C LEU A 86 1.78 -5.10 -9.56
N LEU A 87 1.11 -4.73 -10.65
CA LEU A 87 1.60 -4.95 -12.03
C LEU A 87 2.93 -4.23 -12.26
N LYS A 88 3.07 -2.96 -11.85
CA LYS A 88 4.34 -2.23 -11.93
C LYS A 88 5.44 -2.97 -11.16
N LYS A 89 5.15 -3.45 -9.95
CA LYS A 89 6.15 -4.15 -9.14
C LYS A 89 6.53 -5.51 -9.73
N GLN A 90 5.58 -6.25 -10.29
CA GLN A 90 5.83 -7.52 -10.98
C GLN A 90 6.83 -7.36 -12.14
N LEU A 91 6.78 -6.25 -12.88
CA LEU A 91 7.74 -5.90 -13.93
C LEU A 91 9.13 -5.48 -13.39
N GLU A 92 9.22 -5.08 -12.12
CA GLU A 92 10.49 -4.78 -11.43
C GLU A 92 11.14 -6.03 -10.80
N MET A 93 10.44 -7.17 -10.70
CA MET A 93 10.94 -8.40 -10.07
C MET A 93 11.78 -9.26 -11.03
N ASP A 94 12.43 -10.29 -10.48
CA ASP A 94 12.95 -11.43 -11.23
C ASP A 94 11.79 -12.32 -11.71
N ALA A 95 11.91 -12.91 -12.91
CA ALA A 95 10.86 -13.75 -13.51
C ALA A 95 10.52 -15.03 -12.71
N ARG A 96 11.34 -15.41 -11.72
CA ARG A 96 11.05 -16.50 -10.76
C ARG A 96 10.09 -16.09 -9.63
N ILE A 97 9.77 -14.80 -9.50
CA ILE A 97 8.85 -14.27 -8.47
C ILE A 97 7.50 -13.95 -9.09
N SER A 98 6.43 -14.58 -8.60
CA SER A 98 5.05 -14.19 -8.88
C SER A 98 4.45 -13.39 -7.72
N LEU A 99 3.77 -12.30 -8.05
CA LEU A 99 2.95 -11.50 -7.12
C LEU A 99 1.45 -11.80 -7.28
N GLU A 100 1.07 -12.79 -8.08
CA GLU A 100 -0.32 -13.11 -8.46
C GLU A 100 -1.27 -13.23 -7.25
N SER A 101 -0.85 -13.92 -6.19
CA SER A 101 -1.63 -14.07 -4.95
C SER A 101 -2.05 -12.72 -4.33
N TYR A 102 -1.22 -11.68 -4.44
CA TYR A 102 -1.50 -10.37 -3.85
C TYR A 102 -2.62 -9.60 -4.58
N PHE A 103 -2.94 -9.93 -5.83
CA PHE A 103 -4.07 -9.32 -6.55
C PHE A 103 -5.44 -9.65 -5.92
N HIS A 104 -5.50 -10.67 -5.07
CA HIS A 104 -6.70 -11.10 -4.36
C HIS A 104 -6.69 -10.72 -2.87
N LEU A 105 -5.62 -10.09 -2.38
CA LEU A 105 -5.44 -9.67 -0.99
C LEU A 105 -5.63 -8.14 -0.82
N ALA A 106 -5.67 -7.68 0.43
CA ALA A 106 -5.62 -6.24 0.74
C ALA A 106 -4.19 -5.71 0.54
N MET A 107 -4.05 -4.45 0.09
CA MET A 107 -2.72 -3.89 -0.26
C MET A 107 -1.76 -3.88 0.94
N SER A 108 -2.29 -3.65 2.13
CA SER A 108 -1.59 -3.73 3.42
C SER A 108 -0.97 -5.09 3.80
N VAL A 109 -1.23 -6.16 3.03
CA VAL A 109 -0.52 -7.45 3.14
C VAL A 109 0.75 -7.38 2.30
N PHE A 110 0.61 -7.08 1.01
CA PHE A 110 1.72 -6.85 0.10
C PHE A 110 2.71 -5.79 0.62
N GLU A 111 2.25 -4.68 1.19
CA GLU A 111 3.10 -3.63 1.78
C GLU A 111 3.97 -4.12 2.95
N LYS A 112 3.49 -5.10 3.74
CA LYS A 112 4.27 -5.71 4.83
C LYS A 112 5.28 -6.71 4.30
N ASP A 113 4.87 -7.51 3.32
CA ASP A 113 5.68 -8.59 2.77
C ASP A 113 6.73 -8.07 1.77
N LEU A 114 6.53 -6.87 1.23
CA LEU A 114 7.41 -6.17 0.28
C LEU A 114 8.89 -6.19 0.68
N ILE A 115 9.21 -5.96 1.96
CA ILE A 115 10.61 -5.94 2.43
C ILE A 115 11.29 -7.33 2.32
N TYR A 116 10.51 -8.41 2.40
CA TYR A 116 11.01 -9.77 2.21
C TYR A 116 11.03 -10.14 0.72
N ILE A 117 10.01 -9.75 -0.04
CA ILE A 117 9.95 -9.89 -1.51
C ILE A 117 11.18 -9.22 -2.15
N GLU A 118 11.55 -8.00 -1.74
CA GLU A 118 12.71 -7.29 -2.29
C GLU A 118 14.06 -7.93 -1.91
N LYS A 119 14.17 -8.51 -0.71
CA LYS A 119 15.34 -9.32 -0.32
C LYS A 119 15.49 -10.57 -1.21
N VAL A 120 14.41 -11.31 -1.43
CA VAL A 120 14.39 -12.50 -2.32
C VAL A 120 14.67 -12.12 -3.78
N ASN A 121 14.08 -11.01 -4.25
CA ASN A 121 14.33 -10.46 -5.59
C ASN A 121 15.81 -10.08 -5.78
N LYS A 122 16.42 -9.41 -4.79
CA LYS A 122 17.85 -9.08 -4.80
C LYS A 122 18.69 -10.36 -4.83
N TYR A 123 18.36 -11.37 -4.03
CA TYR A 123 19.05 -12.66 -4.06
C TYR A 123 19.01 -13.29 -5.45
N PHE A 124 17.82 -13.45 -6.06
CA PHE A 124 17.67 -14.05 -7.38
C PHE A 124 18.36 -13.26 -8.50
N LYS A 125 18.31 -11.92 -8.46
CA LYS A 125 19.00 -11.06 -9.46
C LYS A 125 20.52 -11.10 -9.35
N SER A 126 21.08 -11.37 -8.16
CA SER A 126 22.52 -11.48 -7.95
C SER A 126 23.06 -12.92 -7.96
N ASN A 127 22.21 -13.95 -7.93
CA ASN A 127 22.63 -15.35 -7.78
C ASN A 127 21.89 -16.29 -8.74
N ASN A 128 22.65 -17.20 -9.34
CA ASN A 128 22.10 -18.42 -9.91
C ASN A 128 21.47 -19.29 -8.81
N LEU A 129 20.61 -20.23 -9.19
CA LEU A 129 20.04 -21.19 -8.22
C LEU A 129 21.16 -22.00 -7.54
N PRO A 130 21.04 -22.31 -6.24
CA PRO A 130 22.00 -23.16 -5.53
C PRO A 130 22.23 -24.50 -6.27
N LYS A 131 23.51 -24.86 -6.47
CA LYS A 131 23.89 -26.17 -7.04
C LYS A 131 23.77 -27.33 -6.05
N GLU A 132 23.71 -27.00 -4.75
CA GLU A 132 23.59 -27.92 -3.63
C GLU A 132 22.23 -27.73 -2.94
N GLN A 133 21.69 -28.78 -2.35
CA GLN A 133 20.44 -28.69 -1.58
C GLN A 133 20.68 -27.95 -0.26
N LEU A 134 20.07 -26.77 -0.14
CA LEU A 134 20.05 -25.99 1.10
C LEU A 134 18.88 -26.45 1.98
N THR A 135 19.11 -26.55 3.29
CA THR A 135 18.04 -26.73 4.27
C THR A 135 17.25 -25.43 4.44
N LEU A 136 15.96 -25.50 4.80
CA LEU A 136 15.12 -24.31 5.00
C LEU A 136 15.73 -23.28 5.97
N PRO A 137 16.37 -23.65 7.11
CA PRO A 137 17.10 -22.71 7.96
C PRO A 137 18.23 -21.97 7.24
N LYS A 138 19.10 -22.69 6.51
CA LYS A 138 20.20 -22.09 5.75
C LYS A 138 19.68 -21.15 4.67
N LEU A 139 18.66 -21.56 3.93
CA LEU A 139 18.03 -20.74 2.89
C LEU A 139 17.39 -19.48 3.48
N SER A 140 16.75 -19.58 4.64
CA SER A 140 16.16 -18.43 5.35
C SER A 140 17.21 -17.41 5.81
N VAL A 141 18.34 -17.88 6.36
CA VAL A 141 19.48 -17.00 6.70
C VAL A 141 20.07 -16.33 5.46
N ILE A 142 20.18 -17.05 4.33
CA ILE A 142 20.72 -16.53 3.06
C ILE A 142 19.79 -15.49 2.44
N LEU A 143 18.47 -15.74 2.43
CA LEU A 143 17.50 -14.85 1.81
C LEU A 143 17.21 -13.59 2.64
N VAL A 144 17.01 -13.74 3.96
CA VAL A 144 16.47 -12.63 4.77
C VAL A 144 17.19 -12.34 6.10
N HIS A 145 18.19 -13.16 6.45
CA HIS A 145 18.94 -13.14 7.72
C HIS A 145 18.11 -13.48 8.97
N ASP A 146 17.13 -14.36 8.83
CA ASP A 146 16.28 -14.88 9.91
C ASP A 146 16.13 -16.39 9.73
N GLU A 147 16.74 -17.20 10.59
CA GLU A 147 16.79 -18.66 10.44
C GLU A 147 15.40 -19.33 10.43
N LYS A 148 14.43 -18.70 11.11
CA LYS A 148 13.09 -19.27 11.34
C LYS A 148 12.06 -18.84 10.29
N TRP A 149 12.46 -18.07 9.27
CA TRP A 149 11.54 -17.45 8.31
C TRP A 149 10.70 -18.48 7.53
N LEU A 150 11.31 -19.30 6.67
CA LEU A 150 10.61 -20.37 5.93
C LEU A 150 10.12 -21.53 6.81
N GLY A 151 10.72 -21.72 7.99
CA GLY A 151 10.48 -22.88 8.85
C GLY A 151 9.35 -22.74 9.86
N GLU A 152 9.16 -21.53 10.41
CA GLU A 152 8.24 -21.27 11.53
C GLU A 152 7.39 -20.00 11.35
N LYS A 153 7.82 -19.04 10.52
CA LYS A 153 7.14 -17.74 10.37
C LYS A 153 6.21 -17.64 9.16
N GLY A 154 6.19 -18.66 8.30
CA GLY A 154 5.17 -18.86 7.27
C GLY A 154 5.52 -18.40 5.86
N GLY A 155 6.76 -17.96 5.63
CA GLY A 155 7.27 -17.48 4.32
C GLY A 155 8.62 -16.66 4.46
#